data_AF-A0A519KP81-F1
#
_entry.id   AF-A0A519KP81-F1
#
_cell.length_a   1.000
_cell.length_b   1.000
_cell.length_c   1.000
_cell.angle_alpha   90.00
_cell.angle_beta   90.00
_cell.angle_gamma   90.00
#
_symmetry.space_group_name_H-M   'P 1'
#
loop_
_entity.id
_entity.type
_entity.pdbx_description
1 polymer ?
#
loop_
_entity_poly.entity_id
_entity_poly.type
_entity_poly.pdbx_seq_one_letter_code
_entity_poly.pdbx_strand_id
1 'polypeptide(L)'
;MKKAYLLFLVLFLMFSCKDDNPNGDIKESSEYESLVLGIPQAQIDSIRKMEEKKQVVLKKVSFKIDSANSVDLMLPISNYAKEYSFSGDINLTDPNSSAERSEDEIPATISIKNDFSDGDTAELIQIGKSSNPDIYPVSDIKEFNEIEKVLLETKNALLYVDDFGHKKMYYRQYNPANSSYYLYIADVPKYNDQKLQYAELFSIYKKAQNLLSFDKENQSQNLTWESVRPTLSTIELKNYEVYYKSLEKELKYFMKDTDSADIKKEHIQLYLYRDDDHSKHNFDQVTVLADSQYSGTFETMYFESRLYQGFFKGIYEIDDPFKFIRKISDNSILMSATRKGYSSDDTSFYIISSIKTPKGRFYLISPTTENGNDVTALINTYFSKHLKI
;
A
#
# COMPACT_ATOMS: atom_id res chain seq x y z
N MET A 1 16.55 -16.12 74.80
CA MET A 1 16.02 -17.32 74.09
C MET A 1 15.60 -16.92 72.68
N LYS A 2 16.53 -16.97 71.73
CA LYS A 2 16.30 -16.75 70.29
C LYS A 2 17.30 -17.66 69.60
N LYS A 3 16.88 -18.84 69.12
CA LYS A 3 17.66 -19.71 68.21
C LYS A 3 16.97 -21.00 67.74
N ALA A 4 15.65 -21.16 67.91
CA ALA A 4 14.95 -22.39 67.50
C ALA A 4 13.92 -22.20 66.37
N TYR A 5 13.66 -20.97 65.90
CA TYR A 5 12.63 -20.72 64.86
C TYR A 5 13.18 -20.56 63.44
N LEU A 6 14.51 -20.54 63.26
CA LEU A 6 15.11 -20.36 61.93
C LEU A 6 15.39 -21.69 61.19
N LEU A 7 15.35 -22.82 61.89
CA LEU A 7 15.72 -24.12 61.30
C LEU A 7 14.53 -24.84 60.64
N PHE A 8 13.29 -24.46 60.95
CA PHE A 8 12.10 -25.12 60.39
C PHE A 8 11.62 -24.50 59.08
N LEU A 9 12.03 -23.26 58.78
CA LEU A 9 11.62 -22.55 57.57
C LEU A 9 12.53 -22.84 56.35
N VAL A 10 13.72 -23.39 56.58
CA VAL A 10 14.65 -23.80 55.51
C VAL A 10 14.37 -25.24 55.03
N LEU A 11 13.72 -26.08 55.84
CA LEU A 11 13.38 -27.45 55.47
C LEU A 11 12.09 -27.59 54.64
N PHE A 12 11.21 -26.59 54.65
CA PHE A 12 10.01 -26.58 53.81
C PHE A 12 10.23 -26.00 52.40
N LEU A 13 11.39 -25.39 52.13
CA LEU A 13 11.78 -24.90 50.80
C LEU A 13 12.56 -25.95 49.97
N MET A 14 12.88 -27.12 50.54
CA MET A 14 13.71 -28.15 49.90
C MET A 14 12.92 -29.33 49.30
N PHE A 15 11.58 -29.32 49.37
CA PHE A 15 10.73 -30.42 48.85
C PHE A 15 9.58 -29.92 47.95
N SER A 16 9.89 -29.02 47.02
CA SER A 16 9.18 -28.97 45.74
C SER A 16 10.18 -28.99 44.59
N CYS A 17 11.09 -29.97 44.63
CA CYS A 17 11.65 -30.55 43.42
C CYS A 17 10.55 -31.41 42.81
N LYS A 18 9.80 -30.83 41.89
CA LYS A 18 9.24 -31.60 40.79
C LYS A 18 10.32 -31.57 39.71
N ASP A 19 10.88 -32.73 39.43
CA ASP A 19 11.80 -32.94 38.31
C ASP A 19 11.16 -32.41 37.03
N ASP A 20 11.65 -31.28 36.52
CA ASP A 20 11.50 -30.88 35.13
C ASP A 20 12.90 -30.49 34.62
N ASN A 21 13.39 -31.35 33.73
CA ASN A 21 14.68 -31.37 33.08
C ASN A 21 15.15 -29.96 32.62
N PRO A 22 16.32 -29.42 33.04
CA PRO A 22 16.74 -28.06 32.67
C PRO A 22 17.26 -27.93 31.22
N ASN A 23 17.21 -29.03 30.46
CA ASN A 23 17.52 -29.07 29.02
C ASN A 23 16.31 -29.57 28.20
N GLY A 24 15.10 -29.57 28.76
CA GLY A 24 13.87 -29.80 27.99
C GLY A 24 13.47 -28.54 27.25
N ASP A 25 13.12 -28.67 25.98
CA ASP A 25 12.83 -27.61 25.00
C ASP A 25 12.01 -26.43 25.57
N ILE A 26 12.70 -25.39 26.07
CA ILE A 26 12.08 -24.10 26.40
C ILE A 26 11.31 -23.56 25.18
N LYS A 27 11.79 -23.89 23.97
CA LYS A 27 11.19 -23.60 22.67
C LYS A 27 9.79 -24.19 22.45
N GLU A 28 9.40 -25.23 23.18
CA GLU A 28 8.10 -25.90 23.02
C GLU A 28 7.08 -25.52 24.11
N SER A 29 7.42 -24.60 25.01
CA SER A 29 6.49 -24.13 26.04
C SER A 29 5.46 -23.13 25.49
N SER A 30 4.23 -23.17 26.03
CA SER A 30 3.17 -22.22 25.66
C SER A 30 3.51 -20.77 26.02
N GLU A 31 4.34 -20.57 27.05
CA GLU A 31 4.85 -19.27 27.46
C GLU A 31 5.86 -18.73 26.43
N TYR A 32 6.80 -19.55 25.97
CA TYR A 32 7.71 -19.21 24.89
C TYR A 32 6.98 -18.89 23.59
N GLU A 33 6.01 -19.72 23.22
CA GLU A 33 5.19 -19.50 22.04
C GLU A 33 4.45 -18.16 22.11
N SER A 34 3.94 -17.78 23.29
CA SER A 34 3.29 -16.49 23.48
C SER A 34 4.25 -15.29 23.34
N LEU A 35 5.52 -15.46 23.72
CA LEU A 35 6.56 -14.43 23.59
C LEU A 35 6.97 -14.23 22.12
N VAL A 36 7.20 -15.32 21.40
CA VAL A 36 7.57 -15.28 19.96
C VAL A 36 6.42 -14.73 19.12
N LEU A 37 5.20 -15.21 19.35
CA LEU A 37 4.04 -14.81 18.57
C LEU A 37 3.51 -13.41 18.98
N GLY A 38 3.75 -12.98 20.21
CA GLY A 38 3.26 -11.70 20.76
C GLY A 38 1.74 -11.61 20.99
N ILE A 39 0.94 -12.46 20.34
CA ILE A 39 -0.50 -12.63 20.57
C ILE A 39 -0.86 -14.13 20.48
N PRO A 40 -1.98 -14.57 21.09
CA PRO A 40 -2.41 -15.97 21.02
C PRO A 40 -2.65 -16.45 19.59
N GLN A 41 -2.28 -17.69 19.29
CA GLN A 41 -2.48 -18.33 17.97
C GLN A 41 -3.94 -18.24 17.48
N ALA A 42 -4.92 -18.40 18.37
CA ALA A 42 -6.33 -18.26 18.02
C ALA A 42 -6.70 -16.87 17.46
N GLN A 43 -6.00 -15.81 17.91
CA GLN A 43 -6.17 -14.47 17.36
C GLN A 43 -5.51 -14.36 15.98
N ILE A 44 -4.32 -14.93 15.80
CA ILE A 44 -3.63 -15.00 14.50
C ILE A 44 -4.52 -15.71 13.46
N ASP A 45 -5.08 -16.86 13.82
CA ASP A 45 -5.99 -17.62 12.96
C ASP A 45 -7.27 -16.84 12.61
N SER A 46 -7.79 -16.08 13.57
CA SER A 46 -8.94 -15.20 13.34
C SER A 46 -8.62 -14.08 12.34
N ILE A 47 -7.46 -13.43 12.50
CA ILE A 47 -6.99 -12.38 11.59
C ILE A 47 -6.78 -12.95 10.19
N ARG A 48 -6.11 -14.12 10.07
CA ARG A 48 -5.93 -14.81 8.78
C ARG A 48 -7.26 -15.03 8.07
N LYS A 49 -8.24 -15.64 8.75
CA LYS A 49 -9.57 -15.91 8.19
C LYS A 49 -10.31 -14.63 7.78
N MET A 50 -10.10 -13.53 8.51
CA MET A 50 -10.69 -12.24 8.17
C MET A 50 -10.08 -11.65 6.89
N GLU A 51 -8.75 -11.64 6.79
CA GLU A 51 -8.05 -11.14 5.60
C GLU A 51 -8.31 -12.04 4.37
N GLU A 52 -8.38 -13.37 4.53
CA GLU A 52 -8.73 -14.33 3.47
C GLU A 52 -10.12 -14.09 2.87
N LYS A 53 -11.09 -13.61 3.65
CA LYS A 53 -12.47 -13.37 3.18
C LYS A 53 -12.65 -12.11 2.34
N LYS A 54 -11.72 -11.16 2.37
CA LYS A 54 -11.85 -9.89 1.64
C LYS A 54 -11.87 -10.11 0.12
N GLN A 55 -12.88 -9.66 -0.60
CA GLN A 55 -12.80 -9.72 -2.06
C GLN A 55 -11.77 -8.69 -2.51
N VAL A 56 -10.82 -9.05 -3.37
CA VAL A 56 -9.80 -8.10 -3.84
C VAL A 56 -10.23 -7.54 -5.18
N VAL A 57 -10.18 -6.23 -5.33
CA VAL A 57 -10.34 -5.57 -6.63
C VAL A 57 -8.97 -5.43 -7.25
N LEU A 58 -8.74 -6.18 -8.34
CA LEU A 58 -7.46 -6.31 -9.03
C LEU A 58 -7.42 -5.45 -10.28
N LYS A 59 -6.26 -4.85 -10.54
CA LYS A 59 -5.92 -4.17 -11.80
C LYS A 59 -4.65 -4.76 -12.38
N LYS A 60 -4.55 -4.75 -13.70
CA LYS A 60 -3.30 -5.00 -14.40
C LYS A 60 -2.36 -3.80 -14.24
N VAL A 61 -1.12 -4.09 -13.84
CA VAL A 61 -0.02 -3.12 -13.78
C VAL A 61 1.09 -3.61 -14.69
N SER A 62 1.40 -2.84 -15.74
CA SER A 62 2.52 -3.12 -16.62
C SER A 62 3.76 -2.36 -16.14
N PHE A 63 4.82 -3.08 -15.82
CA PHE A 63 6.09 -2.53 -15.36
C PHE A 63 7.18 -2.80 -16.41
N LYS A 64 7.90 -1.76 -16.83
CA LYS A 64 9.03 -1.90 -17.75
C LYS A 64 10.24 -2.41 -16.95
N ILE A 65 10.74 -3.58 -17.32
CA ILE A 65 11.96 -4.15 -16.74
C ILE A 65 13.19 -3.48 -17.38
N ASP A 66 13.13 -3.30 -18.69
CA ASP A 66 14.17 -2.63 -19.48
C ASP A 66 13.55 -1.92 -20.70
N SER A 67 14.38 -1.45 -21.63
CA SER A 67 13.94 -0.72 -22.83
C SER A 67 13.08 -1.56 -23.79
N ALA A 68 13.16 -2.88 -23.74
CA ALA A 68 12.49 -3.82 -24.64
C ALA A 68 11.46 -4.72 -23.94
N ASN A 69 11.59 -4.94 -22.63
CA ASN A 69 10.80 -5.90 -21.87
C ASN A 69 9.92 -5.22 -20.83
N SER A 70 8.68 -5.70 -20.73
CA SER A 70 7.75 -5.37 -19.67
C SER A 70 7.13 -6.62 -19.07
N VAL A 71 6.82 -6.55 -17.79
CA VAL A 71 6.05 -7.57 -17.08
C VAL A 71 4.68 -7.01 -16.74
N ASP A 72 3.66 -7.83 -16.91
CA ASP A 72 2.33 -7.57 -16.41
C ASP A 72 2.13 -8.26 -15.05
N LEU A 73 1.57 -7.54 -14.10
CA LEU A 73 1.26 -8.02 -12.75
C LEU A 73 -0.19 -7.68 -12.40
N MET A 74 -0.88 -8.60 -11.74
CA MET A 74 -2.20 -8.33 -11.15
C MET A 74 -2.05 -7.92 -9.70
N LEU A 75 -2.32 -6.65 -9.41
CA LEU A 75 -2.18 -6.07 -8.07
C LEU A 75 -3.52 -5.49 -7.60
N PRO A 76 -3.75 -5.40 -6.28
CA PRO A 76 -4.87 -4.62 -5.76
C PRO A 76 -4.81 -3.18 -6.26
N ILE A 77 -5.96 -2.55 -6.44
CA ILE A 77 -6.02 -1.17 -6.95
C ILE A 77 -5.35 -0.13 -6.05
N SER A 78 -5.17 -0.42 -4.76
CA SER A 78 -4.44 0.42 -3.79
C SER A 78 -2.92 0.34 -3.97
N ASN A 79 -2.42 -0.64 -4.71
CA ASN A 79 -1.00 -0.87 -4.89
C ASN A 79 -0.49 -0.40 -6.26
N TYR A 80 0.80 -0.16 -6.33
CA TYR A 80 1.53 0.11 -7.57
C TYR A 80 2.94 -0.48 -7.52
N ALA A 81 3.48 -0.76 -8.70
CA ALA A 81 4.86 -1.20 -8.87
C ALA A 81 5.79 0.02 -8.98
N LYS A 82 6.95 -0.06 -8.33
CA LYS A 82 8.02 0.93 -8.43
C LYS A 82 9.35 0.20 -8.61
N GLU A 83 10.26 0.80 -9.37
CA GLU A 83 11.63 0.32 -9.45
C GLU A 83 12.26 0.27 -8.06
N TYR A 84 12.90 -0.86 -7.73
CA TYR A 84 13.60 -1.00 -6.47
C TYR A 84 14.97 -0.33 -6.57
N SER A 85 15.19 0.72 -5.79
CA SER A 85 16.39 1.55 -5.86
C SER A 85 17.45 1.23 -4.82
N PHE A 86 17.35 0.08 -4.13
CA PHE A 86 18.35 -0.35 -3.14
C PHE A 86 19.13 -1.56 -3.65
N SER A 87 20.45 -1.51 -3.51
CA SER A 87 21.36 -2.62 -3.82
C SER A 87 21.28 -3.65 -2.68
N GLY A 88 20.39 -4.63 -2.83
CA GLY A 88 20.32 -5.81 -1.96
C GLY A 88 20.58 -7.06 -2.78
N ASP A 89 21.71 -7.70 -2.54
CA ASP A 89 22.26 -8.87 -3.24
C ASP A 89 21.33 -10.10 -3.19
N ILE A 90 20.39 -10.22 -4.13
CA ILE A 90 19.69 -11.49 -4.36
C ILE A 90 19.79 -11.85 -5.83
N ASN A 91 20.84 -12.60 -6.14
CA ASN A 91 21.04 -13.22 -7.43
C ASN A 91 20.18 -14.49 -7.52
N LEU A 92 19.00 -14.39 -8.15
CA LEU A 92 18.16 -15.55 -8.52
C LEU A 92 18.79 -16.31 -9.69
N THR A 93 19.79 -17.12 -9.40
CA THR A 93 20.37 -18.04 -10.38
C THR A 93 19.72 -19.40 -10.17
N ASP A 94 19.34 -20.09 -11.24
CA ASP A 94 19.03 -21.51 -11.12
C ASP A 94 20.31 -22.20 -10.63
N PRO A 95 20.33 -22.82 -9.45
CA PRO A 95 21.53 -23.47 -8.93
C PRO A 95 22.00 -24.65 -9.80
N ASN A 96 21.15 -25.10 -10.73
CA ASN A 96 21.46 -26.14 -11.71
C ASN A 96 21.81 -25.58 -13.10
N SER A 97 21.77 -24.26 -13.29
CA SER A 97 22.24 -23.63 -14.52
C SER A 97 23.76 -23.72 -14.60
N SER A 98 24.26 -24.37 -15.64
CA SER A 98 25.69 -24.42 -15.97
C SER A 98 26.12 -23.34 -16.97
N ALA A 99 25.21 -22.45 -17.36
CA ALA A 99 25.52 -21.35 -18.27
C ALA A 99 26.11 -20.16 -17.50
N GLU A 100 27.24 -19.64 -17.97
CA GLU A 100 27.74 -18.32 -17.54
C GLU A 100 26.64 -17.29 -17.84
N ARG A 101 26.18 -16.60 -16.80
CA ARG A 101 25.17 -15.54 -16.94
C ARG A 101 25.71 -14.44 -17.85
N SER A 102 24.89 -14.04 -18.81
CA SER A 102 25.07 -12.72 -19.45
C SER A 102 24.70 -11.62 -18.44
N GLU A 103 25.33 -10.44 -18.54
CA GLU A 103 24.99 -9.27 -17.70
C GLU A 103 23.51 -8.86 -17.82
N ASP A 104 22.82 -9.31 -18.88
CA ASP A 104 21.39 -9.09 -19.15
C ASP A 104 20.44 -10.03 -18.37
N GLU A 105 20.94 -11.04 -17.65
CA GLU A 105 20.13 -12.03 -16.90
C GLU A 105 19.97 -11.70 -15.40
N ILE A 106 20.23 -10.45 -15.00
CA ILE A 106 20.01 -10.01 -13.63
C ILE A 106 18.49 -10.02 -13.34
N PRO A 107 18.03 -10.67 -12.26
CA PRO A 107 16.62 -10.72 -11.92
C PRO A 107 16.07 -9.31 -11.70
N ALA A 108 14.98 -8.98 -12.37
CA ALA A 108 14.31 -7.70 -12.17
C ALA A 108 13.68 -7.69 -10.77
N THR A 109 14.06 -6.71 -9.95
CA THR A 109 13.48 -6.51 -8.62
C THR A 109 12.54 -5.30 -8.64
N ILE A 110 11.28 -5.55 -8.31
CA ILE A 110 10.19 -4.57 -8.33
C ILE A 110 9.69 -4.40 -6.90
N SER A 111 9.62 -3.17 -6.42
CA SER A 111 8.94 -2.86 -5.17
C SER A 111 7.45 -2.71 -5.38
N ILE A 112 6.66 -3.29 -4.48
CA ILE A 112 5.23 -3.03 -4.37
C ILE A 112 5.02 -1.99 -3.29
N LYS A 113 4.39 -0.88 -3.67
CA LYS A 113 4.11 0.24 -2.77
C LYS A 113 2.62 0.51 -2.66
N ASN A 114 2.28 1.25 -1.61
CA ASN A 114 0.95 1.77 -1.30
C ASN A 114 1.15 3.13 -0.63
N ASP A 115 0.38 4.14 -1.00
CA ASP A 115 0.55 5.50 -0.44
C ASP A 115 0.12 5.60 1.04
N PHE A 116 -0.49 4.55 1.59
CA PHE A 116 -1.07 4.50 2.94
C PHE A 116 -0.44 3.41 3.82
N SER A 117 0.68 2.81 3.42
CA SER A 117 1.47 1.95 4.31
C SER A 117 2.38 2.79 5.21
N ASP A 118 2.40 2.53 6.54
CA ASP A 118 3.34 3.21 7.42
C ASP A 118 4.73 2.58 7.27
N GLY A 119 5.54 3.14 6.37
CA GLY A 119 6.94 2.76 6.16
C GLY A 119 7.24 2.29 4.74
N ASP A 120 8.55 2.16 4.44
CA ASP A 120 8.98 1.44 3.26
C ASP A 120 8.68 -0.05 3.48
N THR A 121 7.59 -0.52 2.90
CA THR A 121 7.32 -1.95 2.81
C THR A 121 8.48 -2.57 2.05
N ALA A 122 9.20 -3.50 2.69
CA ALA A 122 10.18 -4.36 2.03
C ALA A 122 9.47 -5.44 1.19
N GLU A 123 8.40 -5.04 0.49
CA GLU A 123 7.56 -5.86 -0.34
C GLU A 123 8.13 -5.85 -1.76
N LEU A 124 8.75 -6.96 -2.14
CA LEU A 124 9.53 -7.09 -3.36
C LEU A 124 9.01 -8.25 -4.20
N ILE A 125 9.01 -8.06 -5.51
CA ILE A 125 8.83 -9.11 -6.50
C ILE A 125 10.13 -9.22 -7.26
N GLN A 126 10.70 -10.42 -7.27
CA GLN A 126 11.83 -10.75 -8.12
C GLN A 126 11.37 -11.65 -9.26
N ILE A 127 11.82 -11.32 -10.46
CA ILE A 127 11.43 -12.03 -11.68
C ILE A 127 12.66 -12.62 -12.34
N GLY A 128 12.66 -13.94 -12.49
CA GLY A 128 13.74 -14.70 -13.13
C GLY A 128 13.20 -15.66 -14.18
N LYS A 129 14.00 -15.99 -15.19
CA LYS A 129 13.66 -17.01 -16.19
C LYS A 129 14.31 -18.35 -15.82
N SER A 130 13.55 -19.44 -15.90
CA SER A 130 14.09 -20.80 -15.84
C SER A 130 13.13 -21.77 -16.52
N SER A 131 13.69 -22.76 -17.22
CA SER A 131 12.93 -23.87 -17.79
C SER A 131 12.55 -24.94 -16.75
N ASN A 132 13.14 -24.90 -15.55
CA ASN A 132 12.88 -25.87 -14.49
C ASN A 132 11.78 -25.36 -13.55
N PRO A 133 10.58 -25.99 -13.50
CA PRO A 133 9.45 -25.54 -12.70
C PRO A 133 9.54 -25.85 -11.19
N ASP A 134 10.61 -26.48 -10.72
CA ASP A 134 10.78 -26.82 -9.30
C ASP A 134 11.88 -26.03 -8.54
N ILE A 135 12.55 -25.05 -9.17
CA ILE A 135 13.58 -24.23 -8.49
C ILE A 135 13.01 -23.27 -7.44
N TYR A 136 13.86 -22.87 -6.49
CA TYR A 136 13.52 -22.08 -5.30
C TYR A 136 12.43 -22.68 -4.41
N PRO A 137 12.50 -23.99 -4.05
CA PRO A 137 11.54 -24.59 -3.14
C PRO A 137 11.57 -23.92 -1.77
N VAL A 138 10.45 -24.04 -1.04
CA VAL A 138 10.34 -23.55 0.34
C VAL A 138 11.39 -24.16 1.27
N SER A 139 11.85 -25.39 0.98
CA SER A 139 12.95 -26.04 1.73
C SER A 139 14.22 -25.20 1.75
N ASP A 140 14.59 -24.60 0.62
CA ASP A 140 15.82 -23.81 0.52
C ASP A 140 15.70 -22.56 1.39
N ILE A 141 14.54 -21.91 1.36
CA ILE A 141 14.28 -20.74 2.22
C ILE A 141 14.39 -21.12 3.69
N LYS A 142 13.92 -22.31 4.09
CA LYS A 142 14.03 -22.80 5.46
C LYS A 142 15.46 -23.13 5.88
N GLU A 143 16.29 -23.58 4.94
CA GLU A 143 17.70 -23.89 5.19
C GLU A 143 18.55 -22.62 5.40
N PHE A 144 18.26 -21.56 4.65
CA PHE A 144 19.07 -20.34 4.64
C PHE A 144 18.55 -19.19 5.50
N ASN A 145 17.47 -19.38 6.27
CA ASN A 145 16.90 -18.35 7.14
C ASN A 145 16.74 -18.85 8.58
N GLU A 146 16.97 -17.95 9.53
CA GLU A 146 16.77 -18.21 10.96
C GLU A 146 15.28 -18.15 11.29
N ILE A 147 14.60 -19.30 11.17
CA ILE A 147 13.16 -19.41 11.41
C ILE A 147 12.91 -19.82 12.86
N GLU A 148 12.25 -18.95 13.61
CA GLU A 148 11.83 -19.26 14.98
C GLU A 148 10.44 -19.91 15.02
N LYS A 149 9.50 -19.44 14.22
CA LYS A 149 8.14 -20.00 14.17
C LYS A 149 7.53 -19.98 12.76
N VAL A 150 7.06 -21.13 12.30
CA VAL A 150 6.27 -21.24 11.06
C VAL A 150 4.80 -20.94 11.34
N LEU A 151 4.22 -20.02 10.58
CA LEU A 151 2.80 -19.63 10.63
C LEU A 151 1.99 -20.33 9.55
N LEU A 152 2.58 -20.52 8.36
CA LEU A 152 1.98 -21.22 7.22
C LEU A 152 3.09 -21.77 6.31
N GLU A 153 2.93 -23.02 5.87
CA GLU A 153 3.83 -23.67 4.93
C GLU A 153 3.03 -24.41 3.85
N THR A 154 3.35 -24.17 2.58
CA THR A 154 2.81 -24.90 1.42
C THR A 154 3.94 -25.16 0.42
N LYS A 155 3.68 -25.88 -0.69
CA LYS A 155 4.68 -26.07 -1.77
C LYS A 155 5.29 -24.74 -2.27
N ASN A 156 4.51 -23.65 -2.20
CA ASN A 156 4.85 -22.38 -2.82
C ASN A 156 4.98 -21.21 -1.84
N ALA A 157 4.69 -21.41 -0.56
CA ALA A 157 4.59 -20.31 0.39
C ALA A 157 5.17 -20.69 1.75
N LEU A 158 5.84 -19.73 2.37
CA LEU A 158 6.30 -19.79 3.74
C LEU A 158 6.04 -18.45 4.42
N LEU A 159 5.22 -18.46 5.46
CA LEU A 159 5.02 -17.33 6.36
C LEU A 159 5.60 -17.72 7.71
N TYR A 160 6.46 -16.88 8.26
CA TYR A 160 7.20 -17.22 9.47
C TYR A 160 7.55 -15.99 10.30
N VAL A 161 7.92 -16.25 11.55
CA VAL A 161 8.56 -15.30 12.47
C VAL A 161 10.02 -15.69 12.58
N ASP A 162 10.93 -14.74 12.37
CA ASP A 162 12.36 -14.96 12.62
C ASP A 162 12.70 -14.87 14.11
N ASP A 163 13.95 -15.16 14.46
CA ASP A 163 14.49 -15.11 15.83
C ASP A 163 14.46 -13.69 16.44
N PHE A 164 14.44 -12.64 15.61
CA PHE A 164 14.25 -11.25 16.01
C PHE A 164 12.77 -10.84 16.16
N GLY A 165 11.83 -11.74 15.86
CA GLY A 165 10.39 -11.49 15.96
C GLY A 165 9.79 -10.78 14.74
N HIS A 166 10.54 -10.59 13.65
CA HIS A 166 10.04 -10.04 12.40
C HIS A 166 9.16 -11.05 11.67
N LYS A 167 8.10 -10.57 11.03
CA LYS A 167 7.19 -11.43 10.27
C LYS A 167 7.53 -11.35 8.80
N LYS A 168 7.90 -12.48 8.24
CA LYS A 168 8.42 -12.60 6.88
C LYS A 168 7.53 -13.49 6.05
N MET A 169 7.49 -13.18 4.76
CA MET A 169 6.75 -13.95 3.77
C MET A 169 7.64 -14.24 2.57
N TYR A 170 7.59 -15.49 2.13
CA TYR A 170 8.11 -15.95 0.85
C TYR A 170 6.97 -16.62 0.09
N TYR A 171 6.77 -16.24 -1.16
CA TYR A 171 5.83 -16.88 -2.07
C TYR A 171 6.46 -17.00 -3.45
N ARG A 172 6.35 -18.18 -4.07
CA ARG A 172 6.80 -18.41 -5.44
C ARG A 172 5.63 -18.77 -6.35
N GLN A 173 5.68 -18.26 -7.57
CA GLN A 173 4.78 -18.66 -8.63
C GLN A 173 5.54 -18.83 -9.95
N TYR A 174 5.31 -19.95 -10.63
CA TYR A 174 5.89 -20.23 -11.95
C TYR A 174 4.85 -20.03 -13.04
N ASN A 175 5.20 -19.28 -14.07
CA ASN A 175 4.41 -19.12 -15.28
C ASN A 175 5.02 -19.97 -16.41
N PRO A 176 4.38 -21.08 -16.82
CA PRO A 176 4.92 -21.95 -17.84
C PRO A 176 4.89 -21.32 -19.24
N ALA A 177 4.05 -20.30 -19.49
CA ALA A 177 3.91 -19.71 -20.81
C ALA A 177 5.14 -18.91 -21.24
N ASN A 178 5.88 -18.34 -20.28
CA ASN A 178 7.08 -17.54 -20.51
C ASN A 178 8.31 -18.10 -19.79
N SER A 179 8.19 -19.27 -19.14
CA SER A 179 9.25 -19.88 -18.32
C SER A 179 9.82 -18.92 -17.28
N SER A 180 8.92 -18.20 -16.59
CA SER A 180 9.30 -17.19 -15.60
C SER A 180 8.84 -17.54 -14.19
N TYR A 181 9.69 -17.24 -13.21
CA TYR A 181 9.38 -17.22 -11.80
C TYR A 181 9.07 -15.82 -11.32
N TYR A 182 8.12 -15.76 -10.40
CA TYR A 182 7.75 -14.58 -9.63
C TYR A 182 7.95 -14.96 -8.17
N LEU A 183 8.98 -14.39 -7.55
CA LEU A 183 9.27 -14.58 -6.14
C LEU A 183 8.85 -13.33 -5.39
N TYR A 184 7.80 -13.47 -4.60
CA TYR A 184 7.29 -12.41 -3.73
C TYR A 184 7.91 -12.58 -2.35
N ILE A 185 8.65 -11.56 -1.92
CA ILE A 185 9.34 -11.53 -0.63
C ILE A 185 8.84 -10.31 0.12
N ALA A 186 8.50 -10.48 1.39
CA ALA A 186 8.11 -9.37 2.24
C ALA A 186 8.65 -9.51 3.65
N ASP A 187 9.09 -8.38 4.21
CA ASP A 187 9.27 -8.19 5.65
C ASP A 187 8.25 -7.17 6.14
N VAL A 188 7.45 -7.56 7.13
CA VAL A 188 6.38 -6.73 7.66
C VAL A 188 6.97 -5.66 8.57
N PRO A 189 6.73 -4.36 8.30
CA PRO A 189 7.26 -3.30 9.15
C PRO A 189 6.72 -3.39 10.58
N LYS A 190 7.53 -2.91 11.51
CA LYS A 190 7.23 -3.00 12.94
C LYS A 190 6.12 -2.03 13.33
N TYR A 191 4.91 -2.55 13.53
CA TYR A 191 3.80 -1.80 14.12
C TYR A 191 3.76 -1.92 15.65
N ASN A 192 3.30 -0.87 16.34
CA ASN A 192 3.05 -0.93 17.78
C ASN A 192 1.99 -1.96 18.16
N ASP A 193 1.06 -2.27 17.25
CA ASP A 193 0.03 -3.29 17.43
C ASP A 193 0.41 -4.58 16.69
N GLN A 194 0.66 -5.66 17.44
CA GLN A 194 1.00 -6.97 16.89
C GLN A 194 -0.09 -7.50 15.96
N LYS A 195 -1.38 -7.21 16.22
CA LYS A 195 -2.47 -7.66 15.36
C LYS A 195 -2.38 -7.05 13.96
N LEU A 196 -1.90 -5.81 13.86
CA LEU A 196 -1.70 -5.15 12.58
C LEU A 196 -0.53 -5.74 11.80
N GLN A 197 0.53 -6.20 12.47
CA GLN A 197 1.63 -6.91 11.81
C GLN A 197 1.12 -8.22 11.18
N TYR A 198 0.30 -9.00 11.89
CA TYR A 198 -0.30 -10.21 11.32
C TYR A 198 -1.31 -9.91 10.21
N ALA A 199 -2.13 -8.86 10.35
CA ALA A 199 -3.07 -8.45 9.30
C ALA A 199 -2.33 -8.05 8.02
N GLU A 200 -1.23 -7.32 8.14
CA GLU A 200 -0.38 -6.94 7.01
C GLU A 200 0.27 -8.17 6.36
N LEU A 201 0.85 -9.09 7.15
CA LEU A 201 1.42 -10.34 6.65
C LEU A 201 0.43 -11.13 5.79
N PHE A 202 -0.80 -11.35 6.29
CA PHE A 202 -1.82 -12.10 5.57
C PHE A 202 -2.40 -11.33 4.39
N SER A 203 -2.43 -9.99 4.46
CA SER A 203 -2.79 -9.15 3.33
C SER A 203 -1.76 -9.30 2.20
N ILE A 204 -0.47 -9.13 2.49
CA ILE A 204 0.63 -9.31 1.53
C ILE A 204 0.58 -10.71 0.91
N TYR A 205 0.40 -11.76 1.72
CA TYR A 205 0.26 -13.12 1.20
C TYR A 205 -0.90 -13.25 0.21
N LYS A 206 -2.05 -12.61 0.49
CA LYS A 206 -3.18 -12.56 -0.43
C LYS A 206 -2.86 -11.80 -1.71
N LYS A 207 -2.10 -10.69 -1.63
CA LYS A 207 -1.64 -9.97 -2.84
C LYS A 207 -0.79 -10.91 -3.71
N ALA A 208 0.17 -11.60 -3.10
CA ALA A 208 1.06 -12.53 -3.80
C ALA A 208 0.30 -13.68 -4.52
N GLN A 209 -0.75 -14.22 -3.88
CA GLN A 209 -1.59 -15.25 -4.50
C GLN A 209 -2.35 -14.77 -5.77
N ASN A 210 -2.51 -13.46 -5.96
CA ASN A 210 -3.24 -12.91 -7.08
C ASN A 210 -2.36 -12.44 -8.24
N LEU A 211 -1.03 -12.47 -8.12
CA LEU A 211 -0.07 -11.90 -9.10
C LEU A 211 -0.34 -12.22 -10.57
N LEU A 212 -0.73 -13.47 -10.85
CA LEU A 212 -0.98 -13.96 -12.21
C LEU A 212 -2.47 -14.25 -12.49
N SER A 213 -3.39 -13.73 -11.67
CA SER A 213 -4.84 -13.94 -11.83
C SER A 213 -5.46 -12.97 -12.85
N PHE A 214 -4.93 -12.92 -14.07
CA PHE A 214 -5.37 -11.98 -15.13
C PHE A 214 -6.82 -12.18 -15.54
N ASP A 215 -7.33 -13.42 -15.41
CA ASP A 215 -8.73 -13.78 -15.63
C ASP A 215 -9.69 -13.14 -14.62
N LYS A 216 -9.17 -12.63 -13.50
CA LYS A 216 -9.93 -11.96 -12.44
C LYS A 216 -9.77 -10.45 -12.44
N GLU A 217 -9.18 -9.86 -13.48
CA GLU A 217 -9.06 -8.40 -13.59
C GLU A 217 -10.45 -7.74 -13.48
N ASN A 218 -10.57 -6.79 -12.57
CA ASN A 218 -11.82 -6.06 -12.40
C ASN A 218 -11.93 -4.98 -13.49
N GLN A 219 -13.13 -4.86 -14.06
CA GLN A 219 -13.41 -3.76 -14.96
C GLN A 219 -13.26 -2.44 -14.22
N SER A 220 -12.36 -1.60 -14.74
CA SER A 220 -12.00 -0.30 -14.19
C SER A 220 -13.16 0.69 -14.13
N GLN A 221 -14.20 0.48 -14.95
CA GLN A 221 -15.34 1.37 -15.09
C GLN A 221 -16.33 1.12 -13.94
N ASN A 222 -16.75 2.19 -13.26
CA ASN A 222 -17.76 2.22 -12.18
C ASN A 222 -17.30 1.79 -10.77
N LEU A 223 -16.00 1.74 -10.50
CA LEU A 223 -15.54 1.55 -9.12
C LEU A 223 -15.96 2.75 -8.25
N THR A 224 -16.44 2.46 -7.04
CA THR A 224 -16.71 3.46 -6.00
C THR A 224 -15.96 3.12 -4.72
N TRP A 225 -15.75 4.10 -3.84
CA TRP A 225 -15.15 3.85 -2.53
C TRP A 225 -15.89 2.76 -1.75
N GLU A 226 -17.22 2.74 -1.78
CA GLU A 226 -18.02 1.74 -1.07
C GLU A 226 -17.79 0.32 -1.59
N SER A 227 -17.55 0.16 -2.89
CA SER A 227 -17.21 -1.13 -3.50
C SER A 227 -15.78 -1.59 -3.18
N VAL A 228 -14.87 -0.66 -2.97
CA VAL A 228 -13.44 -0.91 -2.77
C VAL A 228 -13.06 -1.00 -1.29
N ARG A 229 -13.71 -0.24 -0.42
CA ARG A 229 -13.41 -0.22 1.02
C ARG A 229 -13.34 -1.63 1.65
N PRO A 230 -14.26 -2.57 1.36
CA PRO A 230 -14.21 -3.92 1.94
C PRO A 230 -13.03 -4.77 1.46
N THR A 231 -12.35 -4.35 0.39
CA THR A 231 -11.24 -5.08 -0.24
C THR A 231 -9.91 -4.77 0.41
N LEU A 232 -9.83 -3.64 1.12
CA LEU A 232 -8.61 -3.13 1.71
C LEU A 232 -8.24 -3.87 3.00
N SER A 233 -6.95 -4.01 3.23
CA SER A 233 -6.39 -4.58 4.44
C SER A 233 -6.82 -3.77 5.67
N THR A 234 -6.81 -4.41 6.83
CA THR A 234 -7.23 -3.74 8.08
C THR A 234 -6.34 -2.54 8.38
N ILE A 235 -5.07 -2.63 8.02
CA ILE A 235 -4.10 -1.57 8.26
C ILE A 235 -4.22 -0.44 7.25
N GLU A 236 -4.45 -0.76 5.97
CA GLU A 236 -4.77 0.25 4.95
C GLU A 236 -5.97 1.09 5.41
N LEU A 237 -7.06 0.44 5.83
CA LEU A 237 -8.26 1.12 6.33
C LEU A 237 -7.98 2.00 7.55
N LYS A 238 -7.17 1.54 8.49
CA LYS A 238 -6.79 2.33 9.66
C LYS A 238 -6.04 3.60 9.23
N ASN A 239 -5.10 3.48 8.30
CA ASN A 239 -4.26 4.58 7.86
C ASN A 239 -5.05 5.59 7.02
N TYR A 240 -5.95 5.10 6.14
CA TYR A 240 -6.96 5.93 5.48
C TYR A 240 -7.78 6.73 6.52
N GLU A 241 -8.34 6.05 7.53
CA GLU A 241 -9.19 6.73 8.52
C GLU A 241 -8.44 7.79 9.34
N VAL A 242 -7.21 7.51 9.77
CA VAL A 242 -6.37 8.47 10.50
C VAL A 242 -6.12 9.71 9.64
N TYR A 243 -5.76 9.50 8.37
CA TYR A 243 -5.51 10.57 7.43
C TYR A 243 -6.72 11.48 7.24
N TYR A 244 -7.88 10.92 6.88
CA TYR A 244 -9.07 11.72 6.58
C TYR A 244 -9.67 12.39 7.83
N LYS A 245 -9.52 11.79 9.02
CA LYS A 245 -9.86 12.46 10.30
C LYS A 245 -8.96 13.68 10.54
N SER A 246 -7.66 13.60 10.23
CA SER A 246 -6.76 14.75 10.31
C SER A 246 -7.17 15.84 9.32
N LEU A 247 -7.46 15.46 8.07
CA LEU A 247 -7.89 16.39 7.02
C LEU A 247 -9.20 17.10 7.40
N GLU A 248 -10.19 16.37 7.91
CA GLU A 248 -11.44 16.95 8.41
C GLU A 248 -11.19 17.98 9.53
N LYS A 249 -10.28 17.69 10.46
CA LYS A 249 -9.91 18.62 11.53
C LYS A 249 -9.25 19.88 10.98
N GLU A 250 -8.35 19.74 10.03
CA GLU A 250 -7.64 20.85 9.38
C GLU A 250 -8.61 21.72 8.58
N LEU A 251 -9.53 21.11 7.83
CA LEU A 251 -10.60 21.81 7.14
C LEU A 251 -11.52 22.58 8.11
N LYS A 252 -11.91 21.96 9.22
CA LYS A 252 -12.69 22.63 10.28
C LYS A 252 -11.93 23.79 10.92
N TYR A 253 -10.62 23.68 11.07
CA TYR A 253 -9.77 24.75 11.58
C TYR A 253 -9.64 25.88 10.57
N PHE A 254 -9.33 25.57 9.32
CA PHE A 254 -9.30 26.52 8.22
C PHE A 254 -10.62 27.29 8.09
N MET A 255 -11.75 26.62 8.32
CA MET A 255 -13.06 27.25 8.33
C MET A 255 -13.29 28.21 9.50
N LYS A 256 -12.48 28.18 10.56
CA LYS A 256 -12.61 29.08 11.72
C LYS A 256 -11.81 30.37 11.55
N ASP A 257 -10.63 30.30 10.93
CA ASP A 257 -9.81 31.47 10.59
C ASP A 257 -10.12 32.01 9.18
N THR A 258 -9.93 33.31 8.96
CA THR A 258 -10.23 33.95 7.65
C THR A 258 -9.03 34.01 6.72
N ASP A 259 -7.83 33.71 7.23
CA ASP A 259 -6.58 33.72 6.49
C ASP A 259 -6.11 32.30 6.17
N SER A 260 -5.76 32.09 4.91
CA SER A 260 -5.37 30.83 4.26
C SER A 260 -4.27 30.05 4.99
N ALA A 261 -4.42 28.72 5.11
CA ALA A 261 -3.33 27.80 5.44
C ALA A 261 -3.04 26.83 4.26
N ASP A 262 -1.75 26.67 3.93
CA ASP A 262 -1.24 25.62 3.03
C ASP A 262 -1.19 24.29 3.81
N ILE A 263 -1.93 23.28 3.36
CA ILE A 263 -1.97 21.95 3.97
C ILE A 263 -1.19 20.99 3.06
N LYS A 264 0.04 20.63 3.46
CA LYS A 264 0.88 19.64 2.78
C LYS A 264 1.01 18.37 3.63
N LYS A 265 0.94 17.20 2.98
CA LYS A 265 1.10 15.87 3.61
C LYS A 265 2.13 15.04 2.84
N GLU A 266 2.95 14.28 3.57
CA GLU A 266 4.19 13.65 3.05
C GLU A 266 3.98 12.52 2.04
N HIS A 267 2.80 11.87 2.02
CA HIS A 267 2.58 10.66 1.20
C HIS A 267 1.34 10.72 0.29
N ILE A 268 0.53 11.77 0.40
CA ILE A 268 -0.67 11.97 -0.41
C ILE A 268 -0.67 13.40 -0.90
N GLN A 269 -0.64 13.56 -2.22
CA GLN A 269 -0.75 14.86 -2.87
C GLN A 269 -2.22 15.28 -2.89
N LEU A 270 -2.61 16.00 -1.84
CA LEU A 270 -3.93 16.60 -1.71
C LEU A 270 -3.76 18.10 -1.50
N TYR A 271 -4.26 18.85 -2.47
CA TYR A 271 -4.19 20.29 -2.44
C TYR A 271 -5.58 20.86 -2.25
N LEU A 272 -5.73 21.61 -1.16
CA LEU A 272 -6.95 22.32 -0.82
C LEU A 272 -6.89 23.73 -1.37
N TYR A 273 -7.82 24.02 -2.26
CA TYR A 273 -7.92 25.32 -2.90
C TYR A 273 -9.27 25.96 -2.60
N ARG A 274 -9.29 27.21 -2.10
CA ARG A 274 -10.51 27.98 -1.82
C ARG A 274 -10.75 28.97 -2.96
N ASP A 275 -12.00 29.14 -3.38
CA ASP A 275 -12.38 30.24 -4.27
C ASP A 275 -12.36 31.59 -3.50
N ASP A 276 -11.60 32.56 -4.01
CA ASP A 276 -11.27 33.83 -3.34
C ASP A 276 -12.39 34.88 -3.44
N ASP A 277 -13.36 34.71 -4.35
CA ASP A 277 -14.44 35.69 -4.51
C ASP A 277 -15.67 35.29 -3.69
N HIS A 278 -15.88 35.98 -2.56
CA HIS A 278 -17.05 35.81 -1.71
C HIS A 278 -18.38 36.21 -2.39
N SER A 279 -18.36 36.94 -3.51
CA SER A 279 -19.56 37.15 -4.32
C SER A 279 -19.89 35.96 -5.22
N LYS A 280 -18.91 35.06 -5.44
CA LYS A 280 -19.01 33.81 -6.21
C LYS A 280 -19.27 32.57 -5.34
N HIS A 281 -19.99 32.68 -4.21
CA HIS A 281 -20.38 31.51 -3.39
C HIS A 281 -21.10 30.37 -4.16
N ASN A 282 -21.54 30.65 -5.40
CA ASN A 282 -22.17 29.70 -6.31
C ASN A 282 -21.28 29.20 -7.44
N PHE A 283 -20.06 29.71 -7.62
CA PHE A 283 -19.19 29.27 -8.70
C PHE A 283 -18.66 27.87 -8.40
N ASP A 284 -18.99 26.96 -9.31
CA ASP A 284 -18.71 25.54 -9.20
C ASP A 284 -17.81 25.15 -10.36
N GLN A 285 -16.49 25.26 -10.15
CA GLN A 285 -15.52 25.00 -11.20
C GLN A 285 -15.67 23.57 -11.74
N VAL A 286 -15.99 22.60 -10.88
CA VAL A 286 -16.18 21.20 -11.27
C VAL A 286 -17.37 21.08 -12.23
N THR A 287 -18.51 21.69 -11.88
CA THR A 287 -19.69 21.70 -12.76
C THR A 287 -19.42 22.47 -14.05
N VAL A 288 -18.81 23.66 -13.98
CA VAL A 288 -18.51 24.50 -15.15
C VAL A 288 -17.58 23.80 -16.13
N LEU A 289 -16.47 23.22 -15.65
CA LEU A 289 -15.51 22.51 -16.51
C LEU A 289 -16.15 21.29 -17.16
N ALA A 290 -17.03 20.59 -16.44
CA ALA A 290 -17.68 19.41 -16.98
C ALA A 290 -18.79 19.73 -17.99
N ASP A 291 -19.63 20.72 -17.71
CA ASP A 291 -20.75 21.11 -18.58
C ASP A 291 -20.24 21.75 -19.88
N SER A 292 -19.12 22.47 -19.82
CA SER A 292 -18.43 23.01 -21.00
C SER A 292 -17.59 21.98 -21.75
N GLN A 293 -17.42 20.75 -21.21
CA GLN A 293 -16.45 19.76 -21.69
C GLN A 293 -15.08 20.41 -21.94
N TYR A 294 -14.61 21.15 -20.95
CA TYR A 294 -13.53 22.10 -21.08
C TYR A 294 -12.28 21.50 -21.74
N SER A 295 -11.71 22.24 -22.70
CA SER A 295 -10.45 21.93 -23.34
C SER A 295 -9.75 23.25 -23.64
N GLY A 296 -8.62 23.51 -22.99
CA GLY A 296 -7.91 24.78 -23.08
C GLY A 296 -6.52 24.70 -22.46
N THR A 297 -5.99 25.85 -22.04
CA THR A 297 -4.70 25.96 -21.34
C THR A 297 -4.89 26.43 -19.91
N PHE A 298 -3.86 26.34 -19.07
CA PHE A 298 -3.93 26.80 -17.67
C PHE A 298 -4.36 28.28 -17.56
N GLU A 299 -3.93 29.15 -18.48
CA GLU A 299 -4.37 30.56 -18.54
C GLU A 299 -5.89 30.72 -18.61
N THR A 300 -6.53 29.79 -19.32
CA THR A 300 -7.96 29.86 -19.63
C THR A 300 -8.82 29.14 -18.59
N MET A 301 -8.21 28.54 -17.57
CA MET A 301 -8.92 27.98 -16.43
C MET A 301 -9.15 29.03 -15.35
N TYR A 302 -10.38 29.12 -14.87
CA TYR A 302 -10.77 29.96 -13.75
C TYR A 302 -10.39 29.38 -12.37
N PHE A 303 -9.14 28.95 -12.18
CA PHE A 303 -8.56 28.75 -10.85
C PHE A 303 -7.88 30.06 -10.39
N GLU A 304 -8.67 31.13 -10.21
CA GLU A 304 -8.14 32.43 -9.76
C GLU A 304 -7.87 32.41 -8.25
N SER A 305 -6.62 32.23 -7.82
CA SER A 305 -6.21 32.66 -6.49
C SER A 305 -5.18 33.76 -6.64
N ARG A 306 -5.44 34.88 -5.98
CA ARG A 306 -4.55 36.05 -6.01
C ARG A 306 -3.44 35.97 -4.96
N LEU A 307 -3.53 35.03 -4.01
CA LEU A 307 -2.68 35.00 -2.82
C LEU A 307 -1.54 33.97 -2.90
N TYR A 308 -1.70 32.86 -3.65
CA TYR A 308 -0.68 31.81 -3.78
C TYR A 308 -0.53 31.29 -5.20
N GLN A 309 0.61 30.67 -5.49
CA GLN A 309 0.76 29.89 -6.72
C GLN A 309 -0.11 28.63 -6.57
N GLY A 310 -1.23 28.53 -7.32
CA GLY A 310 -2.13 27.37 -7.26
C GLY A 310 -1.43 26.05 -7.62
N PHE A 311 -2.02 24.89 -7.28
CA PHE A 311 -1.37 23.57 -7.38
C PHE A 311 -0.61 23.30 -8.69
N PHE A 312 -1.21 23.64 -9.84
CA PHE A 312 -0.60 23.42 -11.15
C PHE A 312 0.49 24.44 -11.51
N LYS A 313 0.52 25.60 -10.85
CA LYS A 313 1.47 26.68 -11.12
C LYS A 313 2.86 26.27 -10.60
N GLY A 314 3.82 26.21 -11.51
CA GLY A 314 5.17 25.70 -11.24
C GLY A 314 5.35 24.21 -11.56
N ILE A 315 4.25 23.49 -11.85
CA ILE A 315 4.27 22.13 -12.43
C ILE A 315 4.10 22.21 -13.95
N TYR A 316 3.16 23.04 -14.40
CA TYR A 316 2.80 23.25 -15.80
C TYR A 316 3.03 24.71 -16.21
N GLU A 317 3.35 24.91 -17.48
CA GLU A 317 3.45 26.21 -18.13
C GLU A 317 2.06 26.75 -18.50
N ILE A 318 1.98 28.03 -18.84
CA ILE A 318 0.70 28.72 -19.00
C ILE A 318 -0.09 28.22 -20.23
N ASP A 319 0.62 27.71 -21.24
CA ASP A 319 0.14 27.20 -22.52
C ASP A 319 0.11 25.66 -22.59
N ASP A 320 0.41 24.99 -21.47
CA ASP A 320 0.24 23.54 -21.33
C ASP A 320 -1.26 23.19 -21.41
N PRO A 321 -1.64 22.20 -22.24
CA PRO A 321 -3.03 21.80 -22.39
C PRO A 321 -3.63 21.19 -21.12
N PHE A 322 -4.86 21.60 -20.81
CA PHE A 322 -5.73 21.00 -19.80
C PHE A 322 -7.06 20.62 -20.44
N LYS A 323 -7.53 19.42 -20.12
CA LYS A 323 -8.74 18.87 -20.74
C LYS A 323 -9.59 18.10 -19.75
N PHE A 324 -10.88 18.36 -19.79
CA PHE A 324 -11.90 17.55 -19.15
C PHE A 324 -12.03 16.21 -19.89
N ILE A 325 -11.96 15.12 -19.12
CA ILE A 325 -12.12 13.76 -19.65
C ILE A 325 -13.55 13.28 -19.38
N ARG A 326 -13.99 13.30 -18.12
CA ARG A 326 -15.35 12.87 -17.72
C ARG A 326 -15.73 13.32 -16.30
N LYS A 327 -17.04 13.31 -16.03
CA LYS A 327 -17.57 13.35 -14.65
C LYS A 327 -17.34 11.99 -13.99
N ILE A 328 -16.82 12.00 -12.76
CA ILE A 328 -16.72 10.81 -11.89
C ILE A 328 -17.92 10.78 -10.94
N SER A 329 -18.34 11.95 -10.45
CA SER A 329 -19.58 12.14 -9.70
C SER A 329 -20.07 13.58 -9.90
N ASP A 330 -21.19 13.94 -9.28
CA ASP A 330 -21.69 15.32 -9.26
C ASP A 330 -20.67 16.31 -8.68
N ASN A 331 -19.79 15.83 -7.80
CA ASN A 331 -18.80 16.66 -7.12
C ASN A 331 -17.38 16.43 -7.63
N SER A 332 -17.14 15.56 -8.62
CA SER A 332 -15.77 15.21 -9.01
C SER A 332 -15.62 14.95 -10.49
N ILE A 333 -14.54 15.49 -11.06
CA ILE A 333 -14.19 15.35 -12.48
C ILE A 333 -12.79 14.78 -12.65
N LEU A 334 -12.60 14.09 -13.76
CA LEU A 334 -11.29 13.65 -14.23
C LEU A 334 -10.80 14.64 -15.29
N MET A 335 -9.59 15.15 -15.06
CA MET A 335 -8.89 16.08 -15.93
C MET A 335 -7.57 15.46 -16.38
N SER A 336 -7.10 15.79 -17.57
CA SER A 336 -5.72 15.57 -18.00
C SER A 336 -4.99 16.89 -18.14
N ALA A 337 -3.71 16.91 -17.81
CA ALA A 337 -2.79 18.01 -18.05
C ALA A 337 -1.58 17.48 -18.82
N THR A 338 -1.20 18.14 -19.91
CA THR A 338 -0.07 17.72 -20.74
C THR A 338 1.02 18.77 -20.64
N ARG A 339 2.18 18.40 -20.07
CA ARG A 339 3.37 19.23 -20.11
C ARG A 339 4.03 19.06 -21.46
N LYS A 340 4.12 20.13 -22.24
CA LYS A 340 4.83 20.11 -23.52
C LYS A 340 6.33 20.09 -23.27
N GLY A 341 6.98 19.02 -23.70
CA GLY A 341 8.42 18.85 -23.56
C GLY A 341 9.16 19.13 -24.88
N TYR A 342 10.46 19.40 -24.79
CA TYR A 342 11.30 19.55 -25.99
C TYR A 342 11.48 18.23 -26.77
N SER A 343 11.51 17.08 -26.07
CA SER A 343 11.70 15.74 -26.67
C SER A 343 10.46 14.84 -26.61
N SER A 344 9.61 15.01 -25.60
CA SER A 344 8.37 14.26 -25.44
C SER A 344 7.39 15.00 -24.54
N ASP A 345 6.12 14.94 -24.88
CA ASP A 345 5.04 15.41 -24.01
C ASP A 345 4.81 14.42 -22.87
N ASP A 346 4.47 14.94 -21.69
CA ASP A 346 4.09 14.13 -20.53
C ASP A 346 2.67 14.47 -20.11
N THR A 347 1.76 13.49 -20.14
CA THR A 347 0.36 13.68 -19.75
C THR A 347 0.11 13.05 -18.39
N SER A 348 -0.29 13.87 -17.43
CA SER A 348 -0.72 13.43 -16.11
C SER A 348 -2.23 13.61 -15.96
N PHE A 349 -2.82 12.78 -15.10
CA PHE A 349 -4.26 12.80 -14.84
C PHE A 349 -4.51 13.23 -13.41
N TYR A 350 -5.61 13.97 -13.21
CA TYR A 350 -6.00 14.52 -11.92
C TYR A 350 -7.49 14.33 -11.66
N ILE A 351 -7.83 13.93 -10.44
CA ILE A 351 -9.18 14.10 -9.90
C ILE A 351 -9.26 15.47 -9.24
N ILE A 352 -10.31 16.22 -9.59
CA ILE A 352 -10.69 17.46 -8.93
C ILE A 352 -12.05 17.25 -8.30
N SER A 353 -12.09 17.22 -6.96
CA SER A 353 -13.30 17.05 -6.17
C SER A 353 -13.69 18.34 -5.46
N SER A 354 -14.94 18.78 -5.58
CA SER A 354 -15.45 19.99 -4.91
C SER A 354 -16.15 19.67 -3.58
N ILE A 355 -15.90 20.53 -2.60
CA ILE A 355 -16.52 20.53 -1.28
C ILE A 355 -17.21 21.88 -1.09
N LYS A 356 -18.53 21.87 -1.02
CA LYS A 356 -19.32 23.08 -0.75
C LYS A 356 -19.52 23.24 0.76
N THR A 357 -19.23 24.44 1.28
CA THR A 357 -19.47 24.81 2.69
C THR A 357 -20.20 26.15 2.77
N PRO A 358 -20.74 26.53 3.95
CA PRO A 358 -21.34 27.85 4.13
C PRO A 358 -20.36 29.03 3.95
N LYS A 359 -19.05 28.82 4.10
CA LYS A 359 -18.02 29.89 3.96
C LYS A 359 -17.31 29.91 2.61
N GLY A 360 -17.71 29.04 1.68
CA GLY A 360 -17.14 28.94 0.34
C GLY A 360 -17.02 27.52 -0.17
N ARG A 361 -16.41 27.40 -1.35
CA ARG A 361 -16.14 26.12 -2.01
C ARG A 361 -14.65 25.82 -1.97
N PHE A 362 -14.33 24.57 -1.65
CA PHE A 362 -12.98 24.03 -1.65
C PHE A 362 -12.86 22.98 -2.72
N TYR A 363 -11.64 22.80 -3.23
CA TYR A 363 -11.32 21.77 -4.20
C TYR A 363 -10.18 20.92 -3.66
N LEU A 364 -10.36 19.60 -3.69
CA LEU A 364 -9.33 18.60 -3.49
C LEU A 364 -8.81 18.21 -4.86
N ILE A 365 -7.52 18.46 -5.11
CA ILE A 365 -6.85 18.06 -6.33
C ILE A 365 -5.84 16.96 -5.99
N SER A 366 -5.96 15.81 -6.66
CA SER A 366 -5.05 14.67 -6.49
C SER A 366 -4.64 14.06 -7.83
N PRO A 367 -3.35 13.73 -8.02
CA PRO A 367 -2.92 12.88 -9.14
C PRO A 367 -3.68 11.55 -9.15
N THR A 368 -3.88 10.98 -10.33
CA THR A 368 -4.63 9.73 -10.53
C THR A 368 -4.19 9.02 -11.83
N THR A 369 -4.83 7.89 -12.14
CA THR A 369 -4.69 7.18 -13.41
C THR A 369 -5.56 7.80 -14.51
N GLU A 370 -5.33 7.42 -15.77
CA GLU A 370 -6.19 7.78 -16.92
C GLU A 370 -7.68 7.43 -16.73
N ASN A 371 -7.98 6.53 -15.80
CA ASN A 371 -9.32 6.08 -15.50
C ASN A 371 -9.88 6.70 -14.21
N GLY A 372 -9.11 7.47 -13.44
CA GLY A 372 -9.63 8.11 -12.24
C GLY A 372 -10.10 7.12 -11.16
N ASN A 373 -9.52 5.93 -11.11
CA ASN A 373 -10.07 4.79 -10.36
C ASN A 373 -9.07 4.14 -9.38
N ASP A 374 -7.95 4.79 -9.11
CA ASP A 374 -7.13 4.43 -7.96
C ASP A 374 -7.83 4.80 -6.64
N VAL A 375 -7.34 4.22 -5.55
CA VAL A 375 -8.00 4.35 -4.25
C VAL A 375 -8.06 5.80 -3.77
N THR A 376 -7.01 6.60 -4.01
CA THR A 376 -6.95 8.02 -3.64
C THR A 376 -8.05 8.82 -4.35
N ALA A 377 -8.22 8.62 -5.65
CA ALA A 377 -9.31 9.21 -6.43
C ALA A 377 -10.71 8.85 -5.90
N LEU A 378 -10.94 7.56 -5.62
CA LEU A 378 -12.23 7.06 -5.15
C LEU A 378 -12.59 7.61 -3.76
N ILE A 379 -11.63 7.64 -2.83
CA ILE A 379 -11.85 8.15 -1.48
C ILE A 379 -12.00 9.68 -1.47
N ASN A 380 -11.30 10.43 -2.32
CA ASN A 380 -11.47 11.88 -2.44
C ASN A 380 -12.87 12.25 -2.92
N THR A 381 -13.36 11.49 -3.91
CA THR A 381 -14.74 11.61 -4.40
C THR A 381 -15.73 11.29 -3.27
N TYR A 382 -15.50 10.22 -2.50
CA TYR A 382 -16.36 9.87 -1.36
C TYR A 382 -16.33 10.92 -0.25
N PHE A 383 -15.15 11.33 0.17
CA PHE A 383 -14.92 12.28 1.26
C PHE A 383 -15.55 13.62 0.91
N SER A 384 -15.34 14.13 -0.30
CA SER A 384 -15.92 15.41 -0.72
C SER A 384 -17.46 15.42 -0.69
N LYS A 385 -18.10 14.29 -0.98
CA LYS A 385 -19.55 14.10 -0.89
C LYS A 385 -20.07 13.97 0.54
N HIS A 386 -19.33 13.32 1.43
CA HIS A 386 -19.81 12.94 2.76
C HIS A 386 -19.26 13.80 3.91
N LEU A 387 -18.32 14.69 3.61
CA LEU A 387 -17.76 15.62 4.58
C LEU A 387 -18.87 16.52 5.15
N LYS A 388 -19.06 16.46 6.47
CA LYS A 388 -19.98 17.31 7.22
C LYS A 388 -19.15 18.28 8.06
N ILE A 389 -19.10 19.55 7.63
CA ILE A 389 -18.41 20.64 8.33
C ILE A 389 -19.43 21.63 8.88
#